data_AF-A0A2A3D6R5-F1
#
_entry.id   AF-A0A2A3D6R5-F1
#
_cell.length_a   1.000
_cell.length_b   1.000
_cell.length_c   1.000
_cell.angle_alpha   90.00
_cell.angle_beta   90.00
_cell.angle_gamma   90.00
#
_symmetry.space_group_name_H-M   'P 1'
#
loop_
_entity.id
_entity.type
_entity.pdbx_description
1 polymer ?
#
loop_
_entity_poly.entity_id
_entity_poly.type
_entity_poly.pdbx_seq_one_letter_code
_entity_poly.pdbx_strand_id
1 'polypeptide(L)'
;MGAFSIWHWAIVLLIIGVPVFFAVRSAIKPSQNPDSLVGIGGWLMLLAIGQTLSPFRTLAELFSSSEGYQQLMLLPNGPLAVCGEIVLLLAFAGLQVFVLFAMLRRSPRFKRLFLYQWIAIPVMFILDAVWMSTILGAPMSQVLAGDALAAPITSFVLTGIWTAYVYKSVRVRNTFESAASTAQIATAIH
;
A
#
# COMPACT_ATOMS: atom_id res chain seq x y z
N MET A 1 32.36 -4.86 4.39
CA MET A 1 31.27 -5.86 4.21
C MET A 1 30.52 -5.96 5.53
N GLY A 2 29.48 -5.14 5.73
CA GLY A 2 28.76 -5.05 7.00
C GLY A 2 27.88 -6.29 7.20
N ALA A 3 28.07 -6.99 8.32
CA ALA A 3 27.32 -8.20 8.65
C ALA A 3 25.83 -7.89 8.82
N PHE A 4 24.99 -8.34 7.88
CA PHE A 4 23.54 -8.27 8.00
C PHE A 4 23.08 -9.15 9.18
N SER A 5 22.66 -8.51 10.27
CA SER A 5 22.22 -9.18 11.50
C SER A 5 20.97 -10.03 11.25
N ILE A 6 20.97 -11.28 11.75
CA ILE A 6 19.85 -12.25 11.71
C ILE A 6 18.52 -11.64 12.20
N TRP A 7 18.60 -10.62 13.07
CA TRP A 7 17.46 -9.84 13.53
C TRP A 7 16.68 -9.13 12.41
N HIS A 8 17.34 -8.71 11.32
CA HIS A 8 16.67 -8.11 10.17
C HIS A 8 15.76 -9.12 9.48
N TRP A 9 16.24 -10.35 9.27
CA TRP A 9 15.44 -11.42 8.67
C TRP A 9 14.32 -11.86 9.60
N ALA A 10 14.54 -11.88 10.91
CA ALA A 10 13.49 -12.16 11.87
C ALA A 10 12.37 -11.10 11.83
N ILE A 11 12.72 -9.81 11.79
CA ILE A 11 11.73 -8.71 11.70
C ILE A 11 10.99 -8.76 10.36
N VAL A 12 11.70 -8.97 9.25
CA VAL A 12 11.11 -9.10 7.91
C VAL A 12 10.17 -10.31 7.84
N LEU A 13 10.56 -11.46 8.38
CA LEU A 13 9.71 -12.66 8.46
C LEU A 13 8.54 -12.47 9.42
N LEU A 14 8.65 -11.65 10.46
CA LEU A 14 7.54 -11.34 11.35
C LEU A 14 6.55 -10.40 10.66
N ILE A 15 7.04 -9.39 9.95
CA ILE A 15 6.23 -8.41 9.20
C ILE A 15 5.61 -9.04 7.93
N ILE A 16 6.26 -10.02 7.29
CA ILE A 16 5.71 -10.76 6.13
C ILE A 16 4.85 -11.93 6.60
N GLY A 17 5.39 -12.73 7.52
CA GLY A 17 4.80 -13.98 7.97
C GLY A 17 3.50 -13.75 8.72
N VAL A 18 3.36 -12.67 9.50
CA VAL A 18 2.11 -12.38 10.21
C VAL A 18 0.97 -12.05 9.24
N PRO A 19 1.09 -11.09 8.30
CA PRO A 19 0.07 -10.84 7.28
C PRO A 19 -0.21 -12.04 6.39
N VAL A 20 0.81 -12.79 5.94
CA VAL A 20 0.63 -13.99 5.12
C VAL A 20 -0.09 -15.09 5.90
N PHE A 21 0.29 -15.32 7.16
CA PHE A 21 -0.38 -16.26 8.05
C PHE A 21 -1.85 -15.87 8.28
N PHE A 22 -2.14 -14.58 8.50
CA PHE A 22 -3.50 -14.09 8.65
C PHE A 22 -4.32 -14.16 7.35
N ALA A 23 -3.69 -13.95 6.19
CA ALA A 23 -4.31 -14.11 4.88
C ALA A 23 -4.68 -15.58 4.62
N VAL A 24 -3.74 -16.51 4.86
CA VAL A 24 -3.95 -17.96 4.76
C VAL A 24 -5.03 -18.42 5.75
N ARG A 25 -4.94 -18.02 7.01
CA ARG A 25 -5.93 -18.36 8.04
C ARG A 25 -7.32 -17.79 7.74
N SER A 26 -7.40 -16.60 7.13
CA SER A 26 -8.67 -15.98 6.73
C SER A 26 -9.28 -16.61 5.48
N ALA A 27 -8.47 -17.23 4.62
CA ALA A 27 -8.94 -18.02 3.48
C ALA A 27 -9.48 -19.40 3.92
N ILE A 28 -8.96 -19.95 5.03
CA ILE A 28 -9.35 -21.27 5.55
C ILE A 28 -10.68 -21.24 6.33
N LYS A 29 -11.19 -20.06 6.75
CA LYS A 29 -12.51 -20.00 7.40
C LYS A 29 -13.62 -20.39 6.41
N PRO A 30 -14.35 -21.50 6.62
CA PRO A 30 -15.40 -21.95 5.72
C PRO A 30 -16.49 -20.89 5.60
N SER A 31 -16.96 -20.61 4.38
CA SER A 31 -18.16 -19.79 4.17
C SER A 31 -19.36 -20.50 4.80
N GLN A 32 -20.07 -19.84 5.71
CA GLN A 32 -21.27 -20.38 6.36
C GLN A 32 -22.44 -20.62 5.38
N ASN A 33 -22.34 -20.17 4.13
CA ASN A 33 -23.30 -20.46 3.06
C ASN A 33 -22.55 -20.79 1.75
N PRO A 34 -22.66 -22.01 1.20
CA PRO A 34 -21.98 -22.42 -0.03
C PRO A 34 -22.46 -21.65 -1.27
N ASP A 35 -23.69 -21.13 -1.26
CA ASP A 35 -24.25 -20.34 -2.38
C ASP A 35 -23.88 -18.85 -2.34
N SER A 36 -23.28 -18.37 -1.25
CA SER A 36 -22.89 -16.96 -1.11
C SER A 36 -21.41 -16.78 -1.43
N LEU A 37 -21.09 -15.99 -2.47
CA LEU A 37 -19.72 -15.62 -2.83
C LEU A 37 -19.11 -14.67 -1.78
N VAL A 38 -18.79 -15.19 -0.59
CA VAL A 38 -18.29 -14.44 0.58
C VAL A 38 -16.87 -14.88 0.92
N GLY A 39 -16.00 -13.91 1.20
CA GLY A 39 -14.61 -14.14 1.64
C GLY A 39 -13.54 -13.71 0.64
N ILE A 40 -12.29 -13.91 1.04
CA ILE A 40 -11.08 -13.58 0.27
C ILE A 40 -10.72 -14.80 -0.58
N GLY A 41 -11.11 -14.79 -1.85
CA GLY A 41 -10.84 -15.89 -2.79
C GLY A 41 -11.00 -15.45 -4.25
N GLY A 42 -10.54 -16.30 -5.18
CA GLY A 42 -10.54 -16.02 -6.62
C GLY A 42 -9.75 -14.75 -6.97
N TRP A 43 -10.29 -13.88 -7.83
CA TRP A 43 -9.71 -12.59 -8.22
C TRP A 43 -9.40 -11.66 -7.02
N LEU A 44 -10.13 -11.79 -5.91
CA LEU A 44 -9.88 -11.00 -4.71
C LEU A 44 -8.58 -11.40 -3.99
N MET A 45 -8.11 -12.64 -4.20
CA MET A 45 -6.84 -13.12 -3.67
C MET A 45 -5.65 -12.47 -4.37
N LEU A 46 -5.74 -12.22 -5.69
CA LEU A 46 -4.72 -11.48 -6.42
C LEU A 46 -4.59 -10.05 -5.90
N LEU A 47 -5.73 -9.38 -5.64
CA LEU A 47 -5.73 -8.07 -5.00
C LEU A 47 -5.08 -8.14 -3.61
N ALA A 48 -5.40 -9.17 -2.82
CA ALA A 48 -4.83 -9.34 -1.48
C ALA A 48 -3.30 -9.47 -1.53
N ILE A 49 -2.79 -10.30 -2.44
CA ILE A 49 -1.35 -10.48 -2.67
C ILE A 49 -0.71 -9.16 -3.10
N GLY A 50 -1.32 -8.45 -4.06
CA GLY A 50 -0.83 -7.14 -4.50
C GLY A 50 -0.78 -6.12 -3.37
N GLN A 51 -1.82 -6.07 -2.54
CA GLN A 51 -1.88 -5.17 -1.38
C GLN A 51 -0.86 -5.55 -0.31
N THR A 52 -0.57 -6.84 -0.13
CA THR A 52 0.49 -7.31 0.76
C THR A 52 1.87 -6.93 0.24
N LEU A 53 2.12 -7.04 -1.08
CA LEU A 53 3.41 -6.72 -1.69
C LEU A 53 3.69 -5.21 -1.78
N SER A 54 2.64 -4.38 -1.84
CA SER A 54 2.77 -2.92 -1.98
C SER A 54 3.71 -2.25 -0.95
N PRO A 55 3.58 -2.45 0.37
CA PRO A 55 4.49 -1.84 1.35
C PRO A 55 5.93 -2.37 1.23
N PHE A 56 6.13 -3.63 0.85
CA PHE A 56 7.46 -4.18 0.63
C PHE A 56 8.14 -3.56 -0.58
N ARG A 57 7.38 -3.29 -1.64
CA ARG A 57 7.88 -2.56 -2.79
C ARG A 57 8.32 -1.16 -2.41
N THR A 58 7.51 -0.41 -1.66
CA THR A 58 7.87 0.94 -1.17
C THR A 58 9.16 0.91 -0.33
N LEU A 59 9.31 -0.11 0.53
CA LEU A 59 10.53 -0.30 1.30
C LEU A 59 11.74 -0.65 0.42
N ALA A 60 11.57 -1.51 -0.59
CA ALA A 60 12.62 -1.86 -1.53
C ALA A 60 13.08 -0.63 -2.34
N GLU A 61 12.15 0.23 -2.75
CA GLU A 61 12.44 1.51 -3.41
C GLU A 61 13.28 2.42 -2.49
N LEU A 62 12.92 2.51 -1.21
CA LEU A 62 13.69 3.24 -0.20
C LEU A 62 15.13 2.71 -0.04
N PHE A 63 15.31 1.38 -0.01
CA PHE A 63 16.64 0.77 0.06
C PHE A 63 17.46 0.99 -1.22
N SER A 64 16.83 0.88 -2.39
CA SER A 64 17.51 1.11 -3.67
C SER A 64 17.95 2.57 -3.86
N SER A 65 17.23 3.50 -3.23
CA SER A 65 17.53 4.95 -3.30
C SER A 65 18.62 5.38 -2.31
N SER A 66 19.14 4.47 -1.48
CA SER A 66 20.11 4.80 -0.42
C SER A 66 21.41 5.43 -0.92
N GLU A 67 21.94 4.99 -2.07
CA GLU A 67 23.12 5.61 -2.70
C GLU A 67 22.81 7.01 -3.23
N GLY A 68 21.63 7.21 -3.83
CA GLY A 68 21.15 8.52 -4.26
C GLY A 68 20.98 9.49 -3.09
N TYR A 69 20.46 9.00 -1.96
CA TYR A 69 20.35 9.78 -0.73
C TYR A 69 21.70 10.21 -0.18
N GLN A 70 22.72 9.35 -0.23
CA GLN A 70 24.08 9.73 0.18
C GLN A 70 24.66 10.85 -0.67
N GLN A 71 24.43 10.82 -1.99
CA GLN A 71 24.87 11.90 -2.88
C GLN A 71 24.11 13.20 -2.61
N LEU A 72 22.79 13.11 -2.41
CA LEU A 72 21.96 14.27 -2.07
C LEU A 72 22.38 14.88 -0.73
N MET A 73 22.74 14.08 0.28
CA MET A 73 23.19 14.58 1.58
C MET A 73 24.44 15.48 1.52
N LEU A 74 25.24 15.41 0.44
CA LEU A 74 26.41 16.26 0.23
C LEU A 74 26.05 17.66 -0.28
N LEU A 75 24.83 17.84 -0.81
CA LEU A 75 24.35 19.11 -1.32
C LEU A 75 23.85 20.02 -0.19
N PRO A 76 23.95 21.35 -0.35
CA PRO A 76 23.23 22.28 0.52
C PRO A 76 21.73 21.97 0.47
N ASN A 77 21.09 21.88 1.64
CA ASN A 77 19.69 21.46 1.85
C ASN A 77 19.35 19.99 1.51
N GLY A 78 20.34 19.21 1.08
CA GLY A 78 20.21 17.79 0.77
C GLY A 78 19.59 16.93 1.88
N PRO A 79 20.05 17.04 3.14
CA PRO A 79 19.45 16.30 4.25
C PRO A 79 17.96 16.60 4.46
N LEU A 80 17.53 17.84 4.20
CA LEU A 80 16.13 18.24 4.32
C LEU A 80 15.29 17.72 3.16
N ALA A 81 15.85 17.67 1.95
CA ALA A 81 15.23 17.06 0.78
C ALA A 81 14.93 15.57 1.04
N VAL A 82 15.98 14.81 1.43
CA VAL A 82 15.88 13.38 1.74
C VAL A 82 14.91 13.12 2.90
N CYS A 83 14.93 13.95 3.95
CA CYS A 83 14.01 13.79 5.08
C CYS A 83 12.54 13.89 4.63
N GLY A 84 12.21 14.86 3.77
CA GLY A 84 10.84 15.00 3.27
C GLY A 84 10.41 13.85 2.37
N GLU A 85 11.28 13.36 1.49
CA GLU A 85 11.01 12.18 0.65
C GLU A 85 10.75 10.94 1.52
N ILE A 86 11.59 10.69 2.53
CA ILE A 86 11.40 9.57 3.48
C ILE A 86 10.06 9.69 4.21
N VAL A 87 9.72 10.88 4.71
CA VAL A 87 8.45 11.12 5.42
C VAL A 87 7.26 10.86 4.50
N LEU A 88 7.32 11.32 3.24
CA LEU A 88 6.30 11.08 2.23
C LEU A 88 6.15 9.57 1.94
N LEU A 89 7.25 8.87 1.69
CA LEU A 89 7.24 7.43 1.44
C LEU A 89 6.69 6.64 2.64
N LEU A 90 7.10 6.99 3.86
CA LEU A 90 6.60 6.35 5.09
C LEU A 90 5.11 6.62 5.31
N ALA A 91 4.63 7.83 5.04
CA ALA A 91 3.21 8.16 5.10
C ALA A 91 2.40 7.31 4.11
N PHE A 92 2.90 7.15 2.88
CA PHE A 92 2.25 6.33 1.87
C PHE A 92 2.29 4.84 2.22
N ALA A 93 3.42 4.32 2.71
CA ALA A 93 3.52 2.96 3.22
C ALA A 93 2.56 2.70 4.39
N GLY A 94 2.43 3.67 5.31
CA GLY A 94 1.45 3.62 6.40
C GLY A 94 0.01 3.49 5.90
N LEU A 95 -0.36 4.26 4.86
CA LEU A 95 -1.67 4.13 4.20
C LEU A 95 -1.85 2.74 3.59
N GLN A 96 -0.86 2.20 2.87
CA GLN A 96 -0.91 0.86 2.27
C GLN A 96 -1.12 -0.24 3.34
N VAL A 97 -0.43 -0.13 4.48
CA VAL A 97 -0.59 -1.05 5.62
C VAL A 97 -1.99 -0.91 6.23
N PHE A 98 -2.51 0.31 6.37
CA PHE A 98 -3.84 0.53 6.90
C PHE A 98 -4.94 -0.04 6.00
N VAL A 99 -4.78 0.10 4.68
CA VAL A 99 -5.66 -0.50 3.66
C VAL A 99 -5.59 -2.03 3.73
N LEU A 100 -4.39 -2.60 3.82
CA LEU A 100 -4.19 -4.04 3.98
C LEU A 100 -4.89 -4.56 5.23
N PHE A 101 -4.72 -3.86 6.36
CA PHE A 101 -5.36 -4.22 7.61
C PHE A 101 -6.88 -4.17 7.52
N ALA A 102 -7.44 -3.13 6.90
CA ALA A 102 -8.87 -3.03 6.63
C ALA A 102 -9.36 -4.17 5.72
N MET A 103 -8.55 -4.59 4.75
CA MET A 103 -8.84 -5.71 3.86
C MET A 103 -8.88 -7.03 4.63
N LEU A 104 -7.85 -7.32 5.43
CA LEU A 104 -7.75 -8.55 6.22
C LEU A 104 -8.85 -8.65 7.27
N ARG A 105 -9.24 -7.53 7.88
CA ARG A 105 -10.37 -7.46 8.81
C ARG A 105 -11.73 -7.48 8.14
N ARG A 106 -11.80 -7.56 6.80
CA ARG A 106 -13.06 -7.48 6.02
C ARG A 106 -13.89 -6.25 6.40
N SER A 107 -13.23 -5.14 6.70
CA SER A 107 -13.87 -3.91 7.16
C SER A 107 -14.62 -3.22 6.00
N PRO A 108 -15.81 -2.62 6.25
CA PRO A 108 -16.50 -1.83 5.23
C PRO A 108 -15.71 -0.60 4.78
N ARG A 109 -14.74 -0.16 5.59
CA ARG A 109 -13.85 0.97 5.27
C ARG A 109 -12.86 0.63 4.16
N PHE A 110 -12.62 -0.66 3.87
CA PHE A 110 -11.66 -1.08 2.85
C PHE A 110 -11.88 -0.38 1.50
N LYS A 111 -13.13 -0.33 1.00
CA LYS A 111 -13.42 0.31 -0.30
C LYS A 111 -12.99 1.77 -0.35
N ARG A 112 -13.29 2.52 0.71
CA ARG A 112 -12.96 3.95 0.82
C ARG A 112 -11.45 4.16 0.99
N LEU A 113 -10.79 3.33 1.80
CA LEU A 113 -9.34 3.41 1.99
C LEU A 113 -8.57 3.04 0.74
N PHE A 114 -9.04 2.03 -0.01
CA PHE A 114 -8.44 1.63 -1.29
C PHE A 114 -8.57 2.76 -2.34
N LEU A 115 -9.71 3.46 -2.37
CA LEU A 115 -9.88 4.66 -3.19
C LEU A 115 -8.89 5.77 -2.79
N TYR A 116 -8.71 6.01 -1.49
CA TYR A 116 -7.73 6.99 -1.00
C TYR A 116 -6.30 6.60 -1.39
N GLN A 117 -5.95 5.32 -1.33
CA GLN A 117 -4.66 4.83 -1.82
C GLN A 117 -4.47 5.10 -3.32
N TRP A 118 -5.51 4.90 -4.14
CA TRP A 118 -5.46 5.19 -5.57
C TRP A 118 -5.22 6.68 -5.86
N ILE A 119 -5.96 7.56 -5.18
CA ILE A 119 -5.79 9.03 -5.31
C ILE A 119 -4.46 9.49 -4.72
N ALA A 120 -3.98 8.83 -3.68
CA ALA A 120 -2.70 9.16 -3.06
C ALA A 120 -1.53 8.97 -4.04
N ILE A 121 -1.58 8.03 -5.00
CA ILE A 121 -0.48 7.82 -5.97
C ILE A 121 -0.08 9.12 -6.69
N PRO A 122 -0.96 9.81 -7.44
CA PRO A 122 -0.59 11.06 -8.12
C PRO A 122 -0.32 12.19 -7.14
N VAL A 123 -1.01 12.24 -6.00
CA VAL A 123 -0.79 13.28 -4.97
C VAL A 123 0.61 13.17 -4.38
N MET A 124 1.05 11.97 -4.00
CA MET A 124 2.37 11.72 -3.45
C MET A 124 3.47 12.08 -4.46
N PHE A 125 3.29 11.71 -5.72
CA PHE A 125 4.23 12.06 -6.79
C PHE A 125 4.38 13.58 -6.97
N ILE A 126 3.26 14.31 -6.99
CA ILE A 126 3.30 15.79 -7.13
C ILE A 126 3.94 16.43 -5.90
N LEU A 127 3.58 15.97 -4.68
CA LEU A 127 4.14 16.49 -3.45
C LEU A 127 5.65 16.28 -3.38
N ASP A 128 6.12 15.09 -3.77
CA ASP A 128 7.53 14.75 -3.81
C ASP A 128 8.28 15.60 -4.84
N ALA A 129 7.77 15.72 -6.06
CA ALA A 129 8.40 16.54 -7.10
C ALA A 129 8.48 18.03 -6.71
N VAL A 130 7.41 18.58 -6.11
CA VAL A 130 7.38 19.95 -5.60
C VAL A 130 8.35 20.12 -4.44
N TRP A 131 8.40 19.17 -3.52
CA TRP A 131 9.35 19.20 -2.41
C TRP A 131 10.79 19.21 -2.92
N MET A 132 11.15 18.27 -3.79
CA MET A 132 12.50 18.15 -4.34
C MET A 132 12.90 19.39 -5.14
N SER A 133 12.01 19.91 -5.99
CA SER A 133 12.27 21.14 -6.76
C SER A 133 12.48 22.36 -5.88
N THR A 134 11.64 22.52 -4.84
CA THR A 134 11.71 23.69 -3.93
C THR A 134 12.92 23.67 -3.02
N ILE A 135 13.27 22.51 -2.46
CA ILE A 135 14.37 22.40 -1.48
C ILE A 135 15.74 22.42 -2.17
N LEU A 136 15.86 21.75 -3.32
CA LEU A 136 17.13 21.67 -4.06
C LEU A 136 17.31 22.84 -5.05
N GLY A 137 16.28 23.67 -5.24
CA GLY A 137 16.31 24.74 -6.25
C GLY A 137 16.40 24.22 -7.69
N ALA A 138 16.10 22.93 -7.90
CA ALA A 138 16.19 22.29 -9.21
C ALA A 138 14.93 22.58 -10.03
N PRO A 139 15.07 22.90 -11.34
CA PRO A 139 13.91 23.09 -12.20
C PRO A 139 13.12 21.78 -12.33
N MET A 140 11.79 21.89 -12.41
CA MET A 140 10.89 20.73 -12.55
C MET A 140 11.23 19.83 -13.74
N SER A 141 11.80 20.39 -14.82
CA SER A 141 12.25 19.60 -15.98
C SER A 141 13.39 18.63 -15.66
N GLN A 142 14.20 18.92 -14.63
CA GLN A 142 15.25 18.02 -14.15
C GLN A 142 14.70 16.98 -13.17
N VAL A 143 13.77 17.38 -12.31
CA VAL A 143 13.09 16.46 -11.37
C VAL A 143 12.22 15.44 -12.11
N LEU A 144 11.58 15.86 -13.21
CA LEU A 144 10.71 15.04 -14.05
C LEU A 144 11.44 14.45 -15.27
N ALA A 145 12.77 14.43 -15.27
CA ALA A 145 13.55 13.96 -16.41
C ALA A 145 13.45 12.42 -16.61
N GLY A 146 13.69 11.99 -17.85
CA GLY A 146 13.76 10.57 -18.22
C GLY A 146 12.46 9.82 -17.93
N ASP A 147 12.58 8.64 -17.31
CA ASP A 147 11.46 7.72 -17.05
C ASP A 147 10.77 7.96 -15.70
N ALA A 148 10.98 9.12 -15.06
CA ALA A 148 10.42 9.44 -13.74
C ALA A 148 8.88 9.29 -13.66
N LEU A 149 8.18 9.51 -14.77
CA LEU A 149 6.73 9.38 -14.86
C LEU A 149 6.24 7.95 -15.09
N ALA A 150 7.10 7.03 -15.56
CA ALA A 150 6.68 5.71 -15.99
C ALA A 150 6.12 4.88 -14.82
N ALA A 151 6.81 4.88 -13.67
CA ALA A 151 6.39 4.11 -12.50
C ALA A 151 5.10 4.66 -11.84
N PRO A 152 4.95 5.98 -11.60
CA PRO A 152 3.71 6.56 -11.08
C PRO A 152 2.51 6.33 -12.01
N ILE A 153 2.68 6.50 -13.33
CA ILE A 153 1.60 6.27 -14.31
C ILE A 153 1.19 4.80 -14.30
N THR A 154 2.15 3.89 -14.36
CA THR A 154 1.88 2.44 -14.34
C THR A 154 1.14 2.05 -13.06
N SER A 155 1.57 2.59 -11.91
CA SER A 155 0.95 2.33 -10.62
C SER A 155 -0.48 2.89 -10.56
N PHE A 156 -0.69 4.11 -11.05
CA PHE A 156 -2.02 4.74 -11.10
C PHE A 156 -3.00 3.96 -11.98
N VAL A 157 -2.58 3.51 -13.16
CA VAL A 157 -3.42 2.73 -14.08
C VAL A 157 -3.76 1.37 -13.47
N LEU A 158 -2.76 0.63 -12.99
CA LEU A 158 -2.97 -0.70 -12.41
C LEU A 158 -3.86 -0.64 -11.15
N THR A 159 -3.59 0.29 -10.25
CA THR A 159 -4.43 0.49 -9.05
C THR A 159 -5.83 1.00 -9.43
N GLY A 160 -5.95 1.79 -10.50
CA GLY A 160 -7.24 2.25 -11.03
C GLY A 160 -8.12 1.10 -11.53
N ILE A 161 -7.55 0.15 -12.27
CA ILE A 161 -8.24 -1.07 -12.71
C ILE A 161 -8.77 -1.85 -11.50
N TRP A 162 -7.93 -2.04 -10.49
CA TRP A 162 -8.35 -2.71 -9.25
C TRP A 162 -9.41 -1.93 -8.47
N THR A 163 -9.34 -0.61 -8.48
CA THR A 163 -10.33 0.27 -7.83
C THR A 163 -11.69 0.10 -8.50
N ALA A 164 -11.74 0.11 -9.82
CA ALA A 164 -12.96 -0.17 -10.58
C ALA A 164 -13.52 -1.57 -10.25
N TYR A 165 -12.65 -2.59 -10.16
CA TYR A 165 -13.04 -3.93 -9.73
C TYR A 165 -13.62 -3.95 -8.31
N VAL A 166 -12.99 -3.27 -7.34
CA VAL A 166 -13.44 -3.20 -5.94
C VAL A 166 -14.85 -2.61 -5.82
N TYR A 167 -15.17 -1.61 -6.63
CA TYR A 167 -16.50 -0.97 -6.59
C TYR A 167 -17.56 -1.73 -7.39
N LYS A 168 -17.20 -2.40 -8.48
CA LYS A 168 -18.15 -3.11 -9.36
C LYS A 168 -18.39 -4.56 -8.96
N SER A 169 -17.45 -5.21 -8.27
CA SER A 169 -17.51 -6.65 -7.97
C SER A 169 -18.55 -7.01 -6.90
N VAL A 170 -19.46 -7.91 -7.25
CA VAL A 170 -20.46 -8.48 -6.33
C VAL A 170 -19.79 -9.21 -5.16
N ARG A 171 -18.70 -9.94 -5.41
CA ARG A 171 -17.93 -10.64 -4.37
C ARG A 171 -17.34 -9.66 -3.36
N VAL A 172 -16.75 -8.54 -3.82
CA VAL A 172 -16.19 -7.51 -2.93
C VAL A 172 -17.31 -6.91 -2.06
N ARG A 173 -18.45 -6.58 -2.68
CA ARG A 173 -19.63 -6.11 -1.94
C ARG A 173 -20.05 -7.08 -0.85
N ASN A 174 -20.23 -8.36 -1.19
CA ASN A 174 -20.65 -9.40 -0.25
C ASN A 174 -19.60 -9.66 0.85
N THR A 175 -18.30 -9.50 0.56
CA THR A 175 -17.23 -9.73 1.55
C THR A 175 -17.09 -8.58 2.55
N PHE A 176 -17.24 -7.32 2.13
CA PHE A 176 -16.94 -6.14 2.96
C PHE A 176 -18.17 -5.41 3.50
N GLU A 177 -19.34 -5.52 2.85
CA GLU A 177 -20.58 -4.89 3.33
C GLU A 177 -21.43 -5.86 4.17
N SER A 178 -21.52 -7.14 3.81
CA SER A 178 -22.31 -8.11 4.58
C SER A 178 -21.71 -8.42 5.96
N ALA A 179 -20.39 -8.27 6.13
CA ALA A 179 -19.76 -8.37 7.45
C ALA A 179 -20.21 -7.25 8.41
N ALA A 180 -20.56 -6.06 7.89
CA ALA A 180 -21.04 -4.94 8.67
C ALA A 180 -22.51 -5.12 9.08
N SER A 181 -23.36 -5.64 8.18
CA SER A 181 -24.76 -5.92 8.49
C SER A 181 -24.90 -7.01 9.56
N THR A 182 -24.10 -8.09 9.49
CA THR A 182 -24.14 -9.16 10.50
C THR A 182 -23.62 -8.68 11.85
N ALA A 183 -22.59 -7.82 11.87
CA ALA A 183 -22.08 -7.23 13.11
C ALA A 183 -23.09 -6.26 13.76
N GLN A 184 -23.82 -5.46 12.97
CA GLN A 184 -24.87 -4.57 13.47
C GLN A 184 -26.09 -5.32 14.01
N ILE A 185 -26.49 -6.44 13.39
CA ILE A 185 -27.59 -7.27 13.89
C ILE A 185 -27.19 -7.92 15.23
N ALA A 186 -25.95 -8.39 15.36
CA ALA A 186 -25.46 -9.00 16.60
C ALA A 186 -25.40 -8.02 17.78
N THR A 187 -25.11 -6.73 17.54
CA THR A 187 -25.12 -5.69 18.59
C THR A 187 -26.51 -5.12 18.89
N ALA A 188 -27.49 -5.28 18.00
CA ALA A 188 -28.86 -4.82 18.22
C ALA A 188 -29.74 -5.83 18.99
N ILE A 189 -29.26 -7.06 19.18
CA ILE A 189 -29.96 -8.14 19.91
C ILE A 189 -29.48 -8.25 21.38
N HIS A 190 -28.55 -7.38 21.80
CA HIS A 190 -28.01 -7.30 23.16
C HIS A 190 -28.46 -6.02 23.87
#